data_AF-A0A160MXA1-F1
#
_entry.id   AF-A0A160MXA1-F1
#
_cell.length_a   1.000
_cell.length_b   1.000
_cell.length_c   1.000
_cell.angle_alpha   90.00
_cell.angle_beta   90.00
_cell.angle_gamma   90.00
#
_symmetry.space_group_name_H-M   'P 1'
#
loop_
_entity.id
_entity.type
_entity.pdbx_description
1 polymer ?
#
loop_
_entity_poly.entity_id
_entity_poly.type
_entity_poly.pdbx_seq_one_letter_code
_entity_poly.pdbx_strand_id
1 'polypeptide(L)'
;MALLLCVGLAHAQSAPAGYPLAVVTQDGIALRAQASDSSARHALLWQGESLEVRGRTLDYLQVYDHRIERAGFVRASQVHLLPTGADDAPALLSIVRFLRDMPGSEALGVAYTAAYLKAAPGKAIGAEPFDALGVMAARLARRASANRDKSAEQRLSGQLEVVADYGVVIHSIDHDGRMTLCYDGEAFRRVMALPATVMQKATAALALTDPGCVDPALTPVQRDAFDTWRADLLERVPHEGLPRYVQNRLHMRMASVWAQIAFERSRRRQPARSAASRALDELAAVDTRALVERDRAAYNDAAMRVGASRWAAEAELKPGPGLHIVTVAGRPGETCIKLVDRKHADSSPLLQRCTYGTVWASSARANPQGTALALAVQPMPSWRELWLFHRVGQRWMVDVVPPADDDPHLGYIEFAGWVPRSHLMLAAREARVDGRFVHRFEVLDMATLMATRQADKPSSLSLFYRHEDAVWKSQTVSLRE
;
A
#
# COMPACT_ATOMS: atom_id res chain seq x y z
N MET A 1 25.38 7.01 82.57
CA MET A 1 24.21 6.10 82.63
C MET A 1 23.33 6.43 81.43
N ALA A 2 23.13 5.45 80.55
CA ALA A 2 22.74 5.62 79.15
C ALA A 2 21.26 5.98 78.95
N LEU A 3 20.97 6.87 77.98
CA LEU A 3 19.65 7.01 77.38
C LEU A 3 19.68 6.31 76.01
N LEU A 4 18.93 5.22 75.90
CA LEU A 4 18.74 4.42 74.69
C LEU A 4 17.89 5.19 73.66
N LEU A 5 18.36 5.23 72.41
CA LEU A 5 17.54 5.48 71.22
C LEU A 5 16.70 4.23 70.91
N CYS A 6 15.37 4.37 70.92
CA CYS A 6 14.47 3.41 70.27
C CYS A 6 14.15 3.91 68.86
N VAL A 7 14.81 3.34 67.86
CA VAL A 7 14.44 3.45 66.44
C VAL A 7 13.28 2.49 66.20
N GLY A 8 12.08 3.02 65.97
CA GLY A 8 10.95 2.24 65.47
C GLY A 8 11.15 1.92 63.99
N LEU A 9 11.59 0.70 63.68
CA LEU A 9 11.56 0.15 62.33
C LEU A 9 10.11 -0.10 61.93
N ALA A 10 9.56 0.83 61.14
CA ALA A 10 8.38 0.57 60.34
C ALA A 10 8.67 -0.60 59.40
N HIS A 11 8.03 -1.75 59.64
CA HIS A 11 7.99 -2.83 58.67
C HIS A 11 7.16 -2.34 57.48
N ALA A 12 7.84 -1.93 56.41
CA ALA A 12 7.22 -1.81 55.11
C ALA A 12 6.71 -3.20 54.72
N GLN A 13 5.40 -3.40 54.84
CA GLN A 13 4.74 -4.58 54.29
C GLN A 13 4.99 -4.55 52.78
N SER A 14 5.75 -5.54 52.29
CA SER A 14 5.85 -5.83 50.88
C SER A 14 4.45 -6.03 50.32
N ALA A 15 4.11 -5.31 49.24
CA ALA A 15 2.91 -5.60 48.47
C ALA A 15 2.84 -7.10 48.17
N PRO A 16 1.65 -7.74 48.19
CA PRO A 16 1.54 -9.15 47.87
C PRO A 16 2.16 -9.40 46.49
N ALA A 17 3.09 -10.36 46.43
CA ALA A 17 3.68 -10.77 45.17
C ALA A 17 2.55 -11.20 44.23
N GLY A 18 2.37 -10.49 43.12
CA GLY A 18 1.40 -10.86 42.11
C GLY A 18 1.65 -12.28 41.63
N TYR A 19 0.59 -13.00 41.27
CA TYR A 19 0.73 -14.33 40.68
C TYR A 19 1.62 -14.29 39.43
N PRO A 20 2.52 -15.27 39.24
CA PRO A 20 3.37 -15.31 38.06
C PRO A 20 2.52 -15.50 36.80
N LEU A 21 2.95 -14.90 35.70
CA LEU A 21 2.30 -15.07 34.40
C LEU A 21 2.94 -16.22 33.63
N ALA A 22 2.15 -16.90 32.82
CA ALA A 22 2.61 -17.85 31.81
C ALA A 22 2.09 -17.43 30.44
N VAL A 23 2.82 -17.75 29.37
CA VAL A 23 2.39 -17.56 27.99
C VAL A 23 2.20 -18.90 27.31
N VAL A 24 1.11 -19.04 26.58
CA VAL A 24 0.84 -20.21 25.75
C VAL A 24 1.79 -20.25 24.55
N THR A 25 2.47 -21.38 24.32
CA THR A 25 3.52 -21.48 23.29
C THR A 25 3.03 -22.09 21.97
N GLN A 26 1.83 -22.69 21.96
CA GLN A 26 1.27 -23.42 20.82
C GLN A 26 -0.21 -23.10 20.62
N ASP A 27 -0.70 -23.22 19.40
CA ASP A 27 -2.12 -23.03 19.09
C ASP A 27 -2.98 -24.23 19.50
N GLY A 28 -4.21 -23.96 19.95
CA GLY A 28 -5.23 -24.98 20.17
C GLY A 28 -4.99 -25.86 21.39
N ILE A 29 -4.30 -25.36 22.42
CA ILE A 29 -4.11 -26.12 23.66
C ILE A 29 -5.41 -26.13 24.48
N ALA A 30 -5.68 -27.22 25.19
CA ALA A 30 -6.91 -27.34 25.95
C ALA A 30 -6.76 -26.75 27.36
N LEU A 31 -7.62 -25.79 27.72
CA LEU A 31 -7.87 -25.44 29.12
C LEU A 31 -8.82 -26.48 29.71
N ARG A 32 -8.42 -27.18 30.77
CA ARG A 32 -9.17 -28.34 31.31
C ARG A 32 -9.74 -28.08 32.70
N ALA A 33 -10.81 -28.79 33.04
CA ALA A 33 -11.44 -28.69 34.35
C ALA A 33 -10.58 -29.26 35.50
N GLN A 34 -9.74 -30.25 35.20
CA GLN A 34 -8.87 -30.92 36.17
C GLN A 34 -7.49 -31.21 35.55
N ALA A 35 -6.50 -31.49 36.40
CA ALA A 35 -5.14 -31.90 36.02
C ALA A 35 -5.10 -33.33 35.44
N SER A 36 -5.79 -33.55 34.31
CA SER A 36 -5.86 -34.83 33.59
C SER A 36 -6.23 -34.62 32.13
N ASP A 37 -5.65 -35.40 31.22
CA ASP A 37 -5.95 -35.35 29.78
C ASP A 37 -7.34 -35.84 29.40
N SER A 38 -7.93 -36.72 30.21
CA SER A 38 -9.31 -37.19 30.02
C SER A 38 -10.35 -36.20 30.56
N SER A 39 -9.91 -35.15 31.27
CA SER A 39 -10.81 -34.14 31.83
C SER A 39 -11.49 -33.31 30.74
N ALA A 40 -12.73 -32.90 31.04
CA ALA A 40 -13.51 -32.04 30.16
C ALA A 40 -12.75 -30.76 29.80
N ARG A 41 -12.84 -30.37 28.53
CA ARG A 41 -12.23 -29.15 28.01
C ARG A 41 -13.18 -27.97 28.26
N HIS A 42 -12.65 -26.91 28.85
CA HIS A 42 -13.35 -25.65 29.05
C HIS A 42 -13.26 -24.72 27.85
N ALA A 43 -12.07 -24.62 27.25
CA ALA A 43 -11.78 -23.77 26.11
C ALA A 43 -10.54 -24.27 25.36
N LEU A 44 -10.32 -23.70 24.17
CA LEU A 44 -9.05 -23.77 23.46
C LEU A 44 -8.30 -22.46 23.69
N LEU A 45 -7.01 -22.55 23.98
CA LEU A 45 -6.12 -21.41 24.11
C LEU A 45 -5.18 -21.35 22.91
N TRP A 46 -4.76 -20.14 22.57
CA TRP A 46 -3.99 -19.86 21.38
C TRP A 46 -2.59 -19.38 21.74
N GLN A 47 -1.66 -19.53 20.80
CA GLN A 47 -0.30 -19.09 21.02
C GLN A 47 -0.26 -17.58 21.37
N GLY A 48 0.51 -17.22 22.40
CA GLY A 48 0.67 -15.84 22.88
C GLY A 48 -0.31 -15.44 23.98
N GLU A 49 -1.33 -16.25 24.27
CA GLU A 49 -2.29 -15.97 25.34
C GLU A 49 -1.62 -15.97 26.71
N SER A 50 -1.92 -14.97 27.54
CA SER A 50 -1.35 -14.82 28.88
C SER A 50 -2.25 -15.42 29.95
N LEU A 51 -1.66 -16.19 30.85
CA LEU A 51 -2.35 -16.92 31.91
C LEU A 51 -1.77 -16.56 33.27
N GLU A 52 -2.63 -16.31 34.25
CA GLU A 52 -2.23 -16.14 35.63
C GLU A 52 -2.04 -17.51 36.29
N VAL A 53 -0.84 -17.83 36.78
CA VAL A 53 -0.54 -19.11 37.41
C VAL A 53 -0.86 -19.06 38.90
N ARG A 54 -1.84 -19.86 39.33
CA ARG A 54 -2.34 -19.91 40.70
C ARG A 54 -1.83 -21.09 41.51
N GLY A 55 -1.32 -22.13 40.83
CA GLY A 55 -0.81 -23.32 41.49
C GLY A 55 -0.23 -24.33 40.51
N ARG A 56 0.30 -25.43 41.07
CA ARG A 56 0.83 -26.55 40.30
C ARG A 56 0.30 -27.86 40.88
N THR A 57 -0.12 -28.75 40.00
CA THR A 57 -0.58 -30.09 40.36
C THR A 57 -0.04 -31.07 39.34
N LEU A 58 0.82 -32.00 39.79
CA LEU A 58 1.55 -32.92 38.91
C LEU A 58 2.33 -32.14 37.81
N ASP A 59 2.13 -32.50 36.56
CA ASP A 59 2.65 -31.87 35.34
C ASP A 59 1.72 -30.79 34.75
N TYR A 60 0.70 -30.36 35.51
CA TYR A 60 -0.21 -29.27 35.15
C TYR A 60 0.01 -28.02 35.98
N LEU A 61 -0.20 -26.86 35.37
CA LEU A 61 -0.37 -25.59 36.05
C LEU A 61 -1.86 -25.31 36.22
N GLN A 62 -2.26 -24.93 37.43
CA GLN A 62 -3.56 -24.34 37.68
C GLN A 62 -3.48 -22.86 37.29
N VAL A 63 -4.30 -22.47 36.34
CA VAL A 63 -4.24 -21.15 35.71
C VAL A 63 -5.60 -20.46 35.74
N TYR A 64 -5.56 -19.14 35.62
CA TYR A 64 -6.71 -18.31 35.35
C TYR A 64 -6.45 -17.49 34.09
N ASP A 65 -7.36 -17.62 33.13
CA ASP A 65 -7.37 -16.84 31.91
C ASP A 65 -8.30 -15.63 32.10
N HIS A 66 -7.71 -14.43 32.05
CA HIS A 66 -8.44 -13.17 32.25
C HIS A 66 -9.28 -12.78 31.04
N ARG A 67 -8.98 -13.28 29.83
CA ARG A 67 -9.72 -12.95 28.60
C ARG A 67 -11.11 -13.57 28.58
N ILE A 68 -11.19 -14.85 28.95
CA ILE A 68 -12.45 -15.59 29.01
C ILE A 68 -12.96 -15.79 30.44
N GLU A 69 -12.32 -15.11 31.40
CA GLU A 69 -12.62 -15.11 32.84
C GLU A 69 -12.75 -16.52 33.44
N ARG A 70 -11.87 -17.44 33.04
CA ARG A 70 -12.03 -18.87 33.35
C ARG A 70 -10.77 -19.49 33.97
N ALA A 71 -10.99 -20.21 35.07
CA ALA A 71 -9.96 -21.05 35.69
C ALA A 71 -9.88 -22.42 35.01
N GLY A 72 -8.70 -23.04 35.07
CA GLY A 72 -8.54 -24.43 34.65
C GLY A 72 -7.10 -24.92 34.82
N PHE A 73 -6.80 -26.02 34.12
CA PHE A 73 -5.50 -26.66 34.12
C PHE A 73 -4.95 -26.75 32.70
N VAL A 74 -3.66 -26.46 32.55
CA VAL A 74 -2.89 -26.59 31.31
C VAL A 74 -1.63 -27.40 31.59
N ARG A 75 -1.13 -28.15 30.61
CA ARG A 75 0.13 -28.89 30.79
C ARG A 75 1.29 -27.89 30.91
N ALA A 76 2.17 -28.09 31.87
CA ALA A 76 3.32 -27.20 32.09
C ALA A 76 4.26 -27.15 30.87
N SER A 77 4.28 -28.19 30.02
CA SER A 77 5.06 -28.22 28.78
C SER A 77 4.47 -27.38 27.63
N GLN A 78 3.23 -26.92 27.75
CA GLN A 78 2.51 -26.16 26.71
C GLN A 78 2.53 -24.65 26.95
N VAL A 79 3.15 -24.22 28.06
CA VAL A 79 3.24 -22.83 28.46
C VAL A 79 4.65 -22.51 28.91
N HIS A 80 5.03 -21.25 28.85
CA HIS A 80 6.31 -20.77 29.36
C HIS A 80 6.05 -19.72 30.44
N LEU A 81 6.67 -19.86 31.61
CA LEU A 81 6.56 -18.86 32.67
C LEU A 81 7.24 -17.56 32.21
N LEU A 82 6.52 -16.45 32.30
CA LEU A 82 7.02 -15.14 31.92
C LEU A 82 7.60 -14.44 33.14
N PRO A 83 8.93 -14.27 33.18
CA PRO A 83 9.53 -13.42 34.20
C PRO A 83 9.22 -11.96 33.83
N THR A 84 8.87 -11.15 34.83
CA THR A 84 8.44 -9.74 34.61
C THR A 84 9.25 -8.75 35.43
N GLY A 85 10.36 -9.21 36.03
CA GLY A 85 11.29 -8.35 36.76
C GLY A 85 12.14 -7.52 35.80
N ALA A 86 12.67 -6.39 36.29
CA ALA A 86 13.51 -5.50 35.48
C ALA A 86 14.78 -6.20 34.96
N ASP A 87 15.34 -7.12 35.75
CA ASP A 87 16.54 -7.89 35.40
C ASP A 87 16.31 -8.86 34.23
N ASP A 88 15.06 -9.22 33.95
CA ASP A 88 14.66 -10.15 32.90
C ASP A 88 14.51 -9.48 31.52
N ALA A 89 14.43 -8.14 31.49
CA ALA A 89 14.16 -7.39 30.28
C ALA A 89 15.14 -7.67 29.11
N PRO A 90 16.48 -7.78 29.32
CA PRO A 90 17.40 -8.12 28.24
C PRO A 90 17.16 -9.51 27.63
N ALA A 91 16.78 -10.49 28.46
CA ALA A 91 16.47 -11.85 28.00
C ALA A 91 15.17 -11.86 27.18
N LEU A 92 14.13 -11.17 27.67
CA LEU A 92 12.86 -11.01 26.94
C LEU A 92 13.07 -10.34 25.57
N LEU A 93 13.88 -9.29 25.50
CA LEU A 93 14.18 -8.62 24.23
C LEU A 93 14.91 -9.55 23.25
N SER A 94 15.77 -10.44 23.74
CA SER A 94 16.45 -11.43 22.90
C SER A 94 15.46 -12.44 22.30
N ILE A 95 14.44 -12.85 23.06
CA ILE A 95 13.34 -13.68 22.56
C ILE A 95 12.50 -12.93 21.53
N VAL A 96 12.21 -11.63 21.75
CA VAL A 96 11.49 -10.78 20.79
C VAL A 96 12.24 -10.71 19.46
N ARG A 97 13.56 -10.51 19.48
CA ARG A 97 14.40 -10.51 18.26
C ARG A 97 14.28 -11.81 17.48
N PHE A 98 14.32 -12.94 18.18
CA PHE A 98 14.17 -14.25 17.56
C PHE A 98 12.78 -14.45 16.95
N LEU A 99 11.72 -14.14 17.70
CA LEU A 99 10.32 -14.29 17.26
C LEU A 99 9.96 -13.34 16.12
N ARG A 100 10.55 -12.14 16.08
CA ARG A 100 10.39 -11.17 14.98
C ARG A 100 10.65 -11.81 13.62
N ASP A 101 11.64 -12.69 13.52
CA ASP A 101 12.07 -13.30 12.25
C ASP A 101 11.48 -14.70 12.03
N MET A 102 10.56 -15.18 12.89
CA MET A 102 9.88 -16.47 12.75
C MET A 102 8.40 -16.32 12.30
N PRO A 103 8.08 -16.53 11.01
CA PRO A 103 6.70 -16.56 10.54
C PRO A 103 5.88 -17.64 11.26
N GLY A 104 4.62 -17.34 11.60
CA GLY A 104 3.75 -18.24 12.34
C GLY A 104 3.82 -18.09 13.85
N SER A 105 4.81 -17.35 14.37
CA SER A 105 4.98 -17.10 15.81
C SER A 105 4.63 -15.66 16.22
N GLU A 106 3.84 -14.95 15.40
CA GLU A 106 3.60 -13.52 15.58
C GLU A 106 2.90 -13.21 16.91
N ALA A 107 1.83 -13.94 17.25
CA ALA A 107 1.09 -13.73 18.49
C ALA A 107 1.95 -14.01 19.73
N LEU A 108 2.81 -15.04 19.70
CA LEU A 108 3.81 -15.27 20.74
C LEU A 108 4.77 -14.09 20.88
N GLY A 109 5.28 -13.59 19.77
CA GLY A 109 6.21 -12.46 19.78
C GLY A 109 5.59 -11.16 20.29
N VAL A 110 4.30 -10.91 19.99
CA VAL A 110 3.54 -9.79 20.58
C VAL A 110 3.46 -9.95 22.10
N ALA A 111 3.15 -11.14 22.61
CA ALA A 111 3.11 -11.41 24.05
C ALA A 111 4.46 -11.18 24.74
N TYR A 112 5.57 -11.66 24.15
CA TYR A 112 6.91 -11.40 24.68
C TYR A 112 7.30 -9.92 24.59
N THR A 113 6.82 -9.20 23.58
CA THR A 113 7.02 -7.74 23.50
C THR A 113 6.28 -7.05 24.64
N ALA A 114 5.04 -7.43 24.93
CA ALA A 114 4.28 -6.89 26.06
C ALA A 114 4.98 -7.19 27.40
N ALA A 115 5.49 -8.41 27.58
CA ALA A 115 6.28 -8.79 28.75
C ALA A 115 7.55 -7.93 28.89
N TYR A 116 8.28 -7.70 27.79
CA TYR A 116 9.43 -6.81 27.77
C TYR A 116 9.05 -5.38 28.16
N LEU A 117 7.98 -4.81 27.57
CA LEU A 117 7.53 -3.45 27.87
C LEU A 117 7.08 -3.29 29.33
N LYS A 118 6.55 -4.35 29.95
CA LYS A 118 6.21 -4.38 31.38
C LYS A 118 7.46 -4.46 32.28
N ALA A 119 8.48 -5.21 31.87
CA ALA A 119 9.70 -5.43 32.64
C ALA A 119 10.70 -4.27 32.52
N ALA A 120 10.86 -3.70 31.32
CA ALA A 120 11.91 -2.74 31.03
C ALA A 120 11.68 -1.38 31.72
N PRO A 121 12.71 -0.77 32.33
CA PRO A 121 12.64 0.61 32.78
C PRO A 121 12.33 1.54 31.60
N GLY A 122 11.45 2.53 31.78
CA GLY A 122 11.00 3.39 30.67
C GLY A 122 12.12 4.06 29.86
N LYS A 123 13.25 4.43 30.50
CA LYS A 123 14.42 5.01 29.82
C LYS A 123 15.17 4.03 28.91
N ALA A 124 14.99 2.73 29.12
CA ALA A 124 15.62 1.66 28.33
C ALA A 124 14.76 1.23 27.12
N ILE A 125 13.50 1.69 27.02
CA ILE A 125 12.59 1.34 25.93
C ILE A 125 12.93 2.20 24.70
N GLY A 126 13.67 1.61 23.76
CA GLY A 126 13.98 2.22 22.46
C GLY A 126 12.98 1.86 21.37
N ALA A 127 13.32 2.17 20.11
CA ALA A 127 12.47 1.87 18.95
C ALA A 127 12.39 0.37 18.60
N GLU A 128 13.40 -0.42 18.96
CA GLU A 128 13.53 -1.83 18.60
C GLU A 128 12.32 -2.73 18.95
N PRO A 129 11.80 -2.73 20.20
CA PRO A 129 10.60 -3.53 20.54
C PRO A 129 9.39 -3.13 19.69
N PHE A 130 9.23 -1.84 19.36
CA PHE A 130 8.12 -1.36 18.53
C PHE A 130 8.29 -1.74 17.05
N ASP A 131 9.52 -1.75 16.53
CA ASP A 131 9.79 -2.28 15.19
C ASP A 131 9.42 -3.76 15.10
N ALA A 132 9.85 -4.56 16.08
CA ALA A 132 9.52 -5.98 16.15
C ALA A 132 8.00 -6.20 16.23
N LEU A 133 7.32 -5.49 17.14
CA LEU A 133 5.87 -5.54 17.30
C LEU A 133 5.15 -5.21 15.99
N GLY A 134 5.51 -4.10 15.34
CA GLY A 134 4.89 -3.68 14.09
C GLY A 134 5.11 -4.69 12.97
N VAL A 135 6.32 -5.24 12.83
CA VAL A 135 6.63 -6.27 11.82
C VAL A 135 5.80 -7.53 12.04
N MET A 136 5.66 -7.98 13.28
CA MET A 136 4.86 -9.17 13.62
C MET A 136 3.36 -8.92 13.40
N ALA A 137 2.83 -7.78 13.85
CA ALA A 137 1.43 -7.41 13.64
C ALA A 137 1.07 -7.30 12.15
N ALA A 138 1.90 -6.61 11.36
CA ALA A 138 1.69 -6.49 9.92
C ALA A 138 1.84 -7.83 9.18
N ARG A 139 2.73 -8.73 9.63
CA ARG A 139 2.86 -10.07 9.05
C ARG A 139 1.65 -10.95 9.39
N LEU A 140 1.14 -10.88 10.62
CA LEU A 140 -0.08 -11.58 11.04
C LEU A 140 -1.28 -11.13 10.18
N ALA A 141 -1.47 -9.82 10.03
CA ALA A 141 -2.54 -9.25 9.20
C ALA A 141 -2.46 -9.73 7.73
N ARG A 142 -1.26 -9.73 7.13
CA ARG A 142 -1.05 -10.24 5.77
C ARG A 142 -1.31 -11.75 5.65
N ARG A 143 -0.86 -12.55 6.63
CA ARG A 143 -1.13 -14.01 6.64
C ARG A 143 -2.62 -14.29 6.74
N ALA A 144 -3.34 -13.56 7.60
CA ALA A 144 -4.78 -13.67 7.75
C ALA A 144 -5.53 -13.23 6.48
N SER A 145 -5.02 -12.25 5.75
CA SER A 145 -5.59 -11.81 4.46
C SER A 145 -5.38 -12.80 3.30
N ALA A 146 -4.33 -13.62 3.37
CA ALA A 146 -3.92 -14.50 2.27
C ALA A 146 -4.51 -15.92 2.36
N ASN A 147 -4.97 -16.34 3.54
CA ASN A 147 -5.28 -17.74 3.80
C ASN A 147 -6.75 -18.09 3.51
N ARG A 148 -6.97 -19.28 2.96
CA ARG A 148 -8.30 -19.83 2.62
C ARG A 148 -8.56 -21.23 3.17
N ASP A 149 -7.60 -21.84 3.88
CA ASP A 149 -7.82 -23.14 4.52
C ASP A 149 -8.52 -22.99 5.89
N LYS A 150 -9.60 -23.74 6.11
CA LYS A 150 -10.44 -23.70 7.31
C LYS A 150 -9.67 -23.98 8.61
N SER A 151 -8.73 -24.94 8.58
CA SER A 151 -7.97 -25.32 9.79
C SER A 151 -7.01 -24.21 10.22
N ALA A 152 -6.43 -23.52 9.25
CA ALA A 152 -5.52 -22.41 9.47
C ALA A 152 -6.27 -21.10 9.73
N GLU A 153 -7.48 -20.95 9.22
CA GLU A 153 -8.40 -19.85 9.51
C GLU A 153 -8.77 -19.81 10.99
N GLN A 154 -9.13 -20.94 11.61
CA GLN A 154 -9.44 -20.98 13.05
C GLN A 154 -8.22 -20.55 13.91
N ARG A 155 -7.01 -21.03 13.57
CA ARG A 155 -5.78 -20.63 14.25
C ARG A 155 -5.50 -19.14 14.10
N LEU A 156 -5.63 -18.60 12.89
CA LEU A 156 -5.40 -17.18 12.62
C LEU A 156 -6.43 -16.29 13.32
N SER A 157 -7.70 -16.71 13.36
CA SER A 157 -8.73 -16.01 14.14
C SER A 157 -8.37 -15.95 15.62
N GLY A 158 -7.96 -17.08 16.20
CA GLY A 158 -7.49 -17.12 17.59
C GLY A 158 -6.27 -16.24 17.84
N GLN A 159 -5.30 -16.23 16.92
CA GLN A 159 -4.12 -15.35 17.01
C GLN A 159 -4.50 -13.87 16.90
N LEU A 160 -5.49 -13.50 16.07
CA LEU A 160 -5.99 -12.13 15.96
C LEU A 160 -6.66 -11.66 17.25
N GLU A 161 -7.46 -12.52 17.89
CA GLU A 161 -8.05 -12.25 19.21
C GLU A 161 -6.96 -12.03 20.27
N VAL A 162 -5.95 -12.92 20.32
CA VAL A 162 -4.85 -12.80 21.29
C VAL A 162 -4.09 -11.48 21.14
N VAL A 163 -3.75 -11.06 19.92
CA VAL A 163 -3.00 -9.79 19.76
C VAL A 163 -3.87 -8.57 20.05
N ALA A 164 -5.20 -8.66 19.84
CA ALA A 164 -6.12 -7.58 20.17
C ALA A 164 -6.15 -7.30 21.69
N ASP A 165 -6.03 -8.33 22.53
CA ASP A 165 -5.92 -8.17 23.99
C ASP A 165 -4.66 -7.43 24.43
N TYR A 166 -3.58 -7.54 23.65
CA TYR A 166 -2.36 -6.75 23.84
C TYR A 166 -2.46 -5.33 23.24
N GLY A 167 -3.62 -4.93 22.72
CA GLY A 167 -3.87 -3.62 22.13
C GLY A 167 -3.42 -3.48 20.68
N VAL A 168 -3.12 -4.58 19.98
CA VAL A 168 -2.81 -4.55 18.54
C VAL A 168 -4.10 -4.43 17.75
N VAL A 169 -4.31 -3.27 17.11
CA VAL A 169 -5.52 -3.02 16.32
C VAL A 169 -5.31 -3.42 14.87
N ILE A 170 -6.12 -4.35 14.37
CA ILE A 170 -6.13 -4.78 12.97
C ILE A 170 -7.53 -4.53 12.41
N HIS A 171 -7.60 -3.67 11.39
CA HIS A 171 -8.84 -3.32 10.71
C HIS A 171 -9.04 -4.21 9.48
N SER A 172 -10.31 -4.43 9.12
CA SER A 172 -10.67 -5.05 7.85
C SER A 172 -11.07 -3.99 6.84
N ILE A 173 -10.46 -4.05 5.66
CA ILE A 173 -10.71 -3.14 4.55
C ILE A 173 -11.24 -3.97 3.40
N ASP A 174 -12.44 -3.64 2.93
CA ASP A 174 -13.05 -4.26 1.75
C ASP A 174 -12.58 -3.52 0.49
N HIS A 175 -11.91 -4.23 -0.41
CA HIS A 175 -11.63 -3.77 -1.76
C HIS A 175 -12.42 -4.65 -2.74
N ASP A 176 -13.54 -4.12 -3.23
CA ASP A 176 -14.36 -4.73 -4.28
C ASP A 176 -14.74 -6.21 -3.97
N GLY A 177 -15.13 -6.48 -2.73
CA GLY A 177 -15.52 -7.80 -2.22
C GLY A 177 -14.35 -8.64 -1.71
N ARG A 178 -13.11 -8.12 -1.74
CA ARG A 178 -11.93 -8.75 -1.15
C ARG A 178 -11.56 -8.07 0.16
N MET A 179 -11.80 -8.77 1.26
CA MET A 179 -11.37 -8.35 2.59
C MET A 179 -9.84 -8.45 2.73
N THR A 180 -9.22 -7.35 3.12
CA THR A 180 -7.80 -7.27 3.48
C THR A 180 -7.69 -6.78 4.92
N LEU A 181 -6.94 -7.49 5.75
CA LEU A 181 -6.65 -7.11 7.12
C LEU A 181 -5.38 -6.26 7.18
N CYS A 182 -5.47 -5.12 7.88
CA CYS A 182 -4.44 -4.11 7.96
C CYS A 182 -4.20 -3.69 9.41
N TYR A 183 -2.95 -3.82 9.85
CA TYR A 183 -2.51 -3.30 11.14
C TYR A 183 -2.59 -1.76 11.14
N ASP A 184 -3.07 -1.17 12.23
CA ASP A 184 -3.25 0.29 12.38
C ASP A 184 -1.94 1.08 12.38
N GLY A 185 -0.80 0.40 12.54
CA GLY A 185 0.54 0.95 12.47
C GLY A 185 1.01 1.68 13.73
N GLU A 186 0.34 1.55 14.86
CA GLU A 186 0.65 2.28 16.11
C GLU A 186 2.12 2.14 16.54
N ALA A 187 2.64 0.91 16.56
CA ALA A 187 4.02 0.62 16.89
C ALA A 187 5.00 1.26 15.88
N PHE A 188 4.66 1.26 14.58
CA PHE A 188 5.47 1.93 13.56
C PHE A 188 5.48 3.45 13.73
N ARG A 189 4.37 4.08 14.16
CA ARG A 189 4.37 5.51 14.49
C ARG A 189 5.32 5.82 15.64
N ARG A 190 5.39 4.95 16.66
CA ARG A 190 6.38 5.06 17.75
C ARG A 190 7.81 4.92 17.23
N VAL A 191 8.08 3.97 16.33
CA VAL A 191 9.38 3.85 15.64
C VAL A 191 9.74 5.15 14.93
N MET A 192 8.79 5.80 14.24
CA MET A 192 9.02 7.07 13.55
C MET A 192 9.26 8.24 14.51
N ALA A 193 8.76 8.19 15.75
CA ALA A 193 8.98 9.22 16.78
C ALA A 193 10.27 9.03 17.60
N LEU A 194 10.72 7.79 17.81
CA LEU A 194 11.88 7.47 18.64
C LEU A 194 13.21 7.51 17.84
N PRO A 195 14.37 7.62 18.51
CA PRO A 195 15.66 7.32 17.89
C PRO A 195 15.67 5.87 17.39
N ALA A 196 15.78 5.68 16.07
CA ALA A 196 15.73 4.37 15.43
C ALA A 196 16.77 4.31 14.32
N THR A 197 17.19 3.09 13.96
CA THR A 197 18.08 2.90 12.82
C THR A 197 17.38 3.29 11.52
N VAL A 198 18.14 3.63 10.48
CA VAL A 198 17.59 3.98 9.17
C VAL A 198 16.73 2.83 8.61
N MET A 199 17.14 1.58 8.82
CA MET A 199 16.37 0.39 8.42
C MET A 199 15.01 0.28 9.13
N GLN A 200 14.96 0.58 10.43
CA GLN A 200 13.71 0.58 11.20
C GLN A 200 12.77 1.70 10.73
N LYS A 201 13.29 2.90 10.48
CA LYS A 201 12.51 4.01 9.90
C LYS A 201 11.95 3.65 8.51
N ALA A 202 12.77 3.04 7.66
CA ALA A 202 12.33 2.60 6.32
C ALA A 202 11.23 1.53 6.40
N THR A 203 11.39 0.55 7.30
CA THR A 203 10.39 -0.50 7.51
C THR A 203 9.06 0.09 8.02
N ALA A 204 9.13 0.98 9.01
CA ALA A 204 7.96 1.67 9.55
C ALA A 204 7.25 2.52 8.50
N ALA A 205 7.98 3.33 7.72
CA ALA A 205 7.40 4.16 6.68
C ALA A 205 6.76 3.32 5.57
N LEU A 206 7.41 2.24 5.11
CA LEU A 206 6.85 1.37 4.07
C LEU A 206 5.56 0.67 4.52
N ALA A 207 5.48 0.27 5.79
CA ALA A 207 4.29 -0.35 6.37
C ALA A 207 3.15 0.65 6.59
N LEU A 208 3.45 1.83 7.15
CA LEU A 208 2.47 2.90 7.37
C LEU A 208 1.88 3.46 6.07
N THR A 209 2.58 3.28 4.96
CA THR A 209 2.17 3.77 3.64
C THR A 209 1.71 2.65 2.69
N ASP A 210 1.44 1.43 3.16
CA ASP A 210 0.97 0.30 2.34
C ASP A 210 -0.24 0.67 1.46
N PRO A 211 -0.21 0.45 0.11
CA PRO A 211 -1.31 0.94 -0.72
C PRO A 211 -2.54 0.04 -0.61
N GLY A 212 -2.38 -1.22 -0.17
CA GLY A 212 -3.48 -2.15 0.07
C GLY A 212 -4.19 -1.89 1.40
N CYS A 213 -3.61 -1.04 2.26
CA CYS A 213 -4.21 -0.61 3.51
C CYS A 213 -4.77 0.82 3.47
N VAL A 214 -4.96 1.37 2.26
CA VAL A 214 -5.68 2.64 2.10
C VAL A 214 -7.17 2.34 2.04
N ASP A 215 -7.94 3.00 2.89
CA ASP A 215 -9.40 2.85 2.90
C ASP A 215 -10.01 3.42 1.59
N PRO A 216 -10.72 2.60 0.79
CA PRO A 216 -11.36 3.07 -0.43
C PRO A 216 -12.54 4.01 -0.18
N ALA A 217 -13.09 4.05 1.04
CA ALA A 217 -14.18 4.94 1.42
C ALA A 217 -13.73 6.37 1.74
N LEU A 218 -12.42 6.66 1.74
CA LEU A 218 -11.92 8.02 1.96
C LEU A 218 -12.52 8.99 0.95
N THR A 219 -13.12 10.07 1.45
CA THR A 219 -13.55 11.18 0.60
C THR A 219 -12.33 11.80 -0.10
N PRO A 220 -12.51 12.48 -1.24
CA PRO A 220 -11.36 13.02 -1.96
C PRO A 220 -10.51 14.03 -1.15
N VAL A 221 -11.12 14.75 -0.20
CA VAL A 221 -10.39 15.67 0.70
C VAL A 221 -9.57 14.90 1.72
N GLN A 222 -10.14 13.86 2.35
CA GLN A 222 -9.41 13.00 3.29
C GLN A 222 -8.28 12.26 2.59
N ARG A 223 -8.53 11.78 1.37
CA ARG A 223 -7.53 11.07 0.56
C ARG A 223 -6.33 11.95 0.24
N ASP A 224 -6.56 13.21 -0.16
CA ASP A 224 -5.51 14.19 -0.42
C ASP A 224 -4.66 14.50 0.82
N ALA A 225 -5.31 14.72 1.97
CA ALA A 225 -4.62 14.92 3.24
C ALA A 225 -3.77 13.70 3.63
N PHE A 226 -4.32 12.51 3.43
CA PHE A 226 -3.62 11.25 3.70
C PHE A 226 -2.43 11.02 2.76
N ASP A 227 -2.57 11.25 1.45
CA ASP A 227 -1.46 11.11 0.50
C ASP A 227 -0.36 12.15 0.74
N THR A 228 -0.73 13.38 1.13
CA THR A 228 0.24 14.40 1.58
C THR A 228 1.00 13.92 2.82
N TRP A 229 0.32 13.38 3.83
CA TRP A 229 0.97 12.80 5.02
C TRP A 229 1.90 11.63 4.66
N ARG A 230 1.50 10.76 3.70
CA ARG A 230 2.36 9.66 3.23
C ARG A 230 3.63 10.19 2.57
N ALA A 231 3.53 11.22 1.73
CA ALA A 231 4.69 11.85 1.10
C ALA A 231 5.64 12.41 2.17
N ASP A 232 5.14 13.21 3.10
CA ASP A 232 5.93 13.78 4.20
C ASP A 232 6.59 12.70 5.06
N LEU A 233 5.91 11.58 5.30
CA LEU A 233 6.45 10.46 6.08
C LEU A 233 7.62 9.78 5.37
N LEU A 234 7.50 9.57 4.06
CA LEU A 234 8.52 8.91 3.25
C LEU A 234 9.76 9.79 3.07
N GLU A 235 9.58 11.10 2.93
CA GLU A 235 10.69 12.06 2.83
C GLU A 235 11.54 12.15 4.09
N ARG A 236 10.98 11.83 5.26
CA ARG A 236 11.72 11.79 6.54
C ARG A 236 12.66 10.59 6.66
N VAL A 237 12.62 9.63 5.74
CA VAL A 237 13.46 8.43 5.79
C VAL A 237 14.78 8.68 5.02
N PRO A 238 15.94 8.66 5.70
CA PRO A 238 17.22 8.74 5.01
C PRO A 238 17.43 7.54 4.09
N HIS A 239 17.96 7.78 2.89
CA HIS A 239 18.27 6.71 1.94
C HIS A 239 19.69 6.15 2.13
N GLU A 240 20.59 6.99 2.68
CA GLU A 240 21.96 6.61 2.98
C GLU A 240 22.01 5.48 4.03
N GLY A 241 22.86 4.48 3.79
CA GLY A 241 22.99 3.31 4.67
C GLY A 241 21.89 2.25 4.48
N LEU A 242 20.89 2.47 3.62
CA LEU A 242 19.91 1.43 3.26
C LEU A 242 20.45 0.51 2.16
N PRO A 243 20.15 -0.81 2.21
CA PRO A 243 20.35 -1.70 1.08
C PRO A 243 19.55 -1.25 -0.14
N ARG A 244 20.10 -1.50 -1.34
CA ARG A 244 19.51 -1.02 -2.60
C ARG A 244 18.07 -1.49 -2.84
N TYR A 245 17.74 -2.72 -2.47
CA TYR A 245 16.37 -3.23 -2.60
C TYR A 245 15.36 -2.46 -1.70
N VAL A 246 15.80 -1.92 -0.55
CA VAL A 246 14.94 -1.10 0.32
C VAL A 246 14.78 0.30 -0.24
N GLN A 247 15.86 0.89 -0.78
CA GLN A 247 15.79 2.16 -1.50
C GLN A 247 14.80 2.06 -2.67
N ASN A 248 14.88 1.01 -3.49
CA ASN A 248 13.93 0.75 -4.57
C ASN A 248 12.47 0.73 -4.07
N ARG A 249 12.20 0.11 -2.91
CA ARG A 249 10.85 0.10 -2.32
C ARG A 249 10.36 1.49 -1.92
N LEU A 250 11.24 2.31 -1.35
CA LEU A 250 10.92 3.70 -1.01
C LEU A 250 10.66 4.53 -2.27
N HIS A 251 11.50 4.39 -3.30
CA HIS A 251 11.34 5.05 -4.60
C HIS A 251 10.01 4.67 -5.27
N MET A 252 9.69 3.37 -5.38
CA MET A 252 8.39 2.91 -5.94
C MET A 252 7.19 3.45 -5.14
N ARG A 253 7.31 3.48 -3.81
CA ARG A 253 6.28 4.02 -2.93
C ARG A 253 6.09 5.52 -3.16
N MET A 254 7.16 6.29 -3.15
CA MET A 254 7.13 7.73 -3.37
C MET A 254 6.59 8.07 -4.76
N ALA A 255 7.05 7.36 -5.80
CA ALA A 255 6.54 7.51 -7.16
C ALA A 255 5.02 7.34 -7.23
N SER A 256 4.48 6.30 -6.57
CA SER A 256 3.04 6.05 -6.51
C SER A 256 2.26 7.15 -5.77
N VAL A 257 2.79 7.62 -4.63
CA VAL A 257 2.13 8.67 -3.81
C VAL A 257 2.16 10.01 -4.54
N TRP A 258 3.29 10.39 -5.13
CA TRP A 258 3.42 11.65 -5.86
C TRP A 258 2.58 11.68 -7.14
N ALA A 259 2.41 10.54 -7.84
CA ALA A 259 1.51 10.44 -8.98
C ALA A 259 0.03 10.68 -8.59
N GLN A 260 -0.37 10.22 -7.41
CA GLN A 260 -1.69 10.44 -6.84
C GLN A 260 -1.91 11.91 -6.44
N ILE A 261 -0.91 12.53 -5.79
CA ILE A 261 -0.93 13.97 -5.45
C ILE A 261 -1.00 14.82 -6.72
N ALA A 262 -0.22 14.48 -7.76
CA ALA A 262 -0.24 15.17 -9.03
C ALA A 262 -1.63 15.16 -9.67
N PHE A 263 -2.28 14.00 -9.71
CA PHE A 263 -3.65 13.87 -10.20
C PHE A 263 -4.63 14.75 -9.44
N GLU A 264 -4.61 14.70 -8.10
CA GLU A 264 -5.55 15.44 -7.27
C GLU A 264 -5.34 16.95 -7.38
N ARG A 265 -4.09 17.42 -7.42
CA ARG A 265 -3.76 18.83 -7.67
C ARG A 265 -4.27 19.28 -9.04
N SER A 266 -4.05 18.49 -10.08
CA SER A 266 -4.57 18.80 -11.42
C SER A 266 -6.10 18.88 -11.44
N ARG A 267 -6.78 17.94 -10.78
CA ARG A 267 -8.25 17.94 -10.66
C ARG A 267 -8.79 19.19 -9.97
N ARG A 268 -8.06 19.70 -8.98
CA ARG A 268 -8.37 20.96 -8.26
C ARG A 268 -7.85 22.23 -8.96
N ARG A 269 -7.27 22.11 -10.16
CA ARG A 269 -6.61 23.23 -10.88
C ARG A 269 -5.52 23.92 -10.06
N GLN A 270 -4.80 23.16 -9.25
CA GLN A 270 -3.64 23.59 -8.48
C GLN A 270 -2.33 23.23 -9.23
N PRO A 271 -1.20 23.86 -8.90
CA PRO A 271 0.09 23.50 -9.49
C PRO A 271 0.48 22.04 -9.23
N ALA A 272 0.39 21.21 -10.27
CA ALA A 272 0.67 19.76 -10.20
C ALA A 272 2.05 19.36 -10.75
N ARG A 273 2.71 20.26 -11.49
CA ARG A 273 3.95 19.97 -12.22
C ARG A 273 5.07 19.43 -11.34
N SER A 274 5.32 20.07 -10.20
CA SER A 274 6.36 19.62 -9.26
C SER A 274 6.07 18.24 -8.68
N ALA A 275 4.81 17.95 -8.34
CA ALA A 275 4.40 16.63 -7.86
C ALA A 275 4.57 15.55 -8.94
N ALA A 276 4.20 15.86 -10.19
CA ALA A 276 4.34 14.93 -11.30
C ALA A 276 5.80 14.67 -11.68
N SER A 277 6.63 15.72 -11.72
CA SER A 277 8.08 15.59 -11.91
C SER A 277 8.71 14.75 -10.80
N ARG A 278 8.34 15.00 -9.54
CA ARG A 278 8.78 14.17 -8.41
C ARG A 278 8.41 12.71 -8.58
N ALA A 279 7.20 12.41 -9.05
CA ALA A 279 6.77 11.03 -9.30
C ALA A 279 7.61 10.34 -10.39
N LEU A 280 7.96 11.06 -11.46
CA LEU A 280 8.82 10.58 -12.54
C LEU A 280 10.26 10.36 -12.06
N ASP A 281 10.82 11.31 -11.33
CA ASP A 281 12.19 11.24 -10.79
C ASP A 281 12.34 10.03 -9.83
N GLU A 282 11.36 9.83 -8.96
CA GLU A 282 11.33 8.69 -8.04
C GLU A 282 11.20 7.34 -8.76
N LEU A 283 10.39 7.26 -9.82
CA LEU A 283 10.33 6.05 -10.63
C LEU A 283 11.66 5.79 -11.34
N ALA A 284 12.28 6.83 -11.91
CA ALA A 284 13.57 6.74 -12.59
C ALA A 284 14.73 6.38 -11.65
N ALA A 285 14.62 6.71 -10.36
CA ALA A 285 15.61 6.35 -9.34
C ALA A 285 15.60 4.85 -8.97
N VAL A 286 14.57 4.09 -9.36
CA VAL A 286 14.51 2.65 -9.12
C VAL A 286 15.57 1.94 -9.97
N ASP A 287 16.51 1.25 -9.33
CA ASP A 287 17.45 0.38 -10.04
C ASP A 287 16.78 -0.95 -10.37
N THR A 288 16.33 -1.11 -11.61
CA THR A 288 15.68 -2.34 -12.09
C THR A 288 16.60 -3.56 -12.06
N ARG A 289 17.93 -3.38 -12.08
CA ARG A 289 18.90 -4.50 -11.97
C ARG A 289 19.01 -5.05 -10.56
N ALA A 290 18.67 -4.24 -9.56
CA ALA A 290 18.60 -4.63 -8.14
C ALA A 290 17.15 -4.85 -7.67
N LEU A 291 16.20 -5.01 -8.59
CA LEU A 291 14.82 -5.30 -8.26
C LEU A 291 14.67 -6.79 -7.92
N VAL A 292 14.26 -7.07 -6.68
CA VAL A 292 13.95 -8.45 -6.28
C VAL A 292 12.65 -8.91 -6.92
N GLU A 293 12.54 -10.19 -7.25
CA GLU A 293 11.39 -10.72 -8.01
C GLU A 293 10.04 -10.43 -7.34
N ARG A 294 9.98 -10.53 -6.00
CA ARG A 294 8.79 -10.22 -5.20
C ARG A 294 8.34 -8.75 -5.29
N ASP A 295 9.21 -7.83 -5.71
CA ASP A 295 8.93 -6.40 -5.81
C ASP A 295 8.50 -6.00 -7.23
N ARG A 296 8.55 -6.92 -8.21
CA ARG A 296 8.18 -6.65 -9.61
C ARG A 296 6.74 -6.17 -9.76
N ALA A 297 5.81 -6.75 -9.01
CA ALA A 297 4.42 -6.31 -9.01
C ALA A 297 4.28 -4.86 -8.51
N ALA A 298 4.98 -4.50 -7.42
CA ALA A 298 4.97 -3.15 -6.89
C ALA A 298 5.61 -2.12 -7.85
N TYR A 299 6.66 -2.54 -8.57
CA TYR A 299 7.27 -1.70 -9.60
C TYR A 299 6.30 -1.42 -10.75
N ASN A 300 5.64 -2.45 -11.27
CA ASN A 300 4.65 -2.29 -12.34
C ASN A 300 3.46 -1.43 -11.88
N ASP A 301 2.97 -1.63 -10.65
CA ASP A 301 1.92 -0.80 -10.08
C ASP A 301 2.34 0.68 -9.98
N ALA A 302 3.55 0.95 -9.49
CA ALA A 302 4.09 2.31 -9.41
C ALA A 302 4.23 2.95 -10.80
N ALA A 303 4.79 2.22 -11.75
CA ALA A 303 4.98 2.69 -13.12
C ALA A 303 3.64 2.99 -13.82
N MET A 304 2.60 2.18 -13.61
CA MET A 304 1.26 2.45 -14.13
C MET A 304 0.63 3.71 -13.52
N ARG A 305 0.79 3.92 -12.21
CA ARG A 305 0.27 5.13 -11.53
C ARG A 305 0.96 6.39 -12.04
N VAL A 306 2.29 6.35 -12.16
CA VAL A 306 3.08 7.45 -12.74
C VAL A 306 2.69 7.67 -14.19
N GLY A 307 2.58 6.60 -14.98
CA GLY A 307 2.17 6.65 -16.38
C GLY A 307 0.80 7.27 -16.58
N ALA A 308 -0.18 7.00 -15.71
CA ALA A 308 -1.49 7.63 -15.75
C ALA A 308 -1.39 9.15 -15.57
N SER A 309 -0.64 9.63 -14.57
CA SER A 309 -0.59 11.05 -14.20
C SER A 309 0.54 11.87 -14.84
N ARG A 310 1.45 11.28 -15.62
CA ARG A 310 2.68 11.96 -16.10
C ARG A 310 2.45 13.25 -16.89
N TRP A 311 1.32 13.41 -17.58
CA TRP A 311 1.01 14.63 -18.34
C TRP A 311 0.92 15.87 -17.45
N ALA A 312 0.73 15.71 -16.14
CA ALA A 312 0.83 16.81 -15.18
C ALA A 312 2.24 17.44 -15.11
N ALA A 313 3.29 16.72 -15.51
CA ALA A 313 4.66 17.24 -15.53
C ALA A 313 4.95 18.10 -16.77
N GLU A 314 4.13 17.95 -17.81
CA GLU A 314 4.30 18.64 -19.08
C GLU A 314 3.83 20.09 -18.99
N ALA A 315 4.55 20.98 -19.66
CA ALA A 315 4.10 22.36 -19.81
C ALA A 315 2.86 22.41 -20.72
N GLU A 316 1.99 23.37 -20.47
CA GLU A 316 0.92 23.67 -21.41
C GLU A 316 1.51 24.11 -22.75
N LEU A 317 1.17 23.38 -23.81
CA LEU A 317 1.58 23.72 -25.17
C LEU A 317 0.60 24.74 -25.74
N LYS A 318 1.11 25.81 -26.35
CA LYS A 318 0.28 26.70 -27.16
C LYS A 318 -0.13 25.93 -28.43
N PRO A 319 -1.43 25.70 -28.66
CA PRO A 319 -1.86 24.98 -29.85
C PRO A 319 -1.49 25.76 -31.11
N GLY A 320 -1.03 25.04 -32.14
CA GLY A 320 -0.84 25.60 -33.47
C GLY A 320 -2.18 25.93 -34.14
N PRO A 321 -2.18 26.62 -35.28
CA PRO A 321 -3.42 27.05 -35.94
C PRO A 321 -4.24 25.89 -36.53
N GLY A 322 -3.71 24.65 -36.56
CA GLY A 322 -4.40 23.48 -37.13
C GLY A 322 -5.54 22.95 -36.26
N LEU A 323 -5.90 21.68 -36.44
CA LEU A 323 -6.86 21.00 -35.57
C LEU A 323 -6.30 20.91 -34.15
N HIS A 324 -7.03 21.42 -33.16
CA HIS A 324 -6.63 21.42 -31.76
C HIS A 324 -7.85 21.42 -30.82
N ILE A 325 -7.59 21.36 -29.53
CA ILE A 325 -8.63 21.48 -28.51
C ILE A 325 -8.47 22.74 -27.68
N VAL A 326 -9.59 23.23 -27.17
CA VAL A 326 -9.67 24.24 -26.11
C VAL A 326 -10.50 23.65 -24.98
N THR A 327 -10.04 23.81 -23.74
CA THR A 327 -10.81 23.41 -22.55
C THR A 327 -11.47 24.62 -21.92
N VAL A 328 -12.74 24.47 -21.54
CA VAL A 328 -13.48 25.49 -20.79
C VAL A 328 -14.20 24.84 -19.61
N ALA A 329 -14.50 25.63 -18.58
CA ALA A 329 -15.33 25.15 -17.48
C ALA A 329 -16.76 24.86 -17.96
N GLY A 330 -17.30 23.70 -17.59
CA GLY A 330 -18.70 23.34 -17.79
C GLY A 330 -19.51 23.55 -16.51
N ARG A 331 -20.30 22.54 -16.14
CA ARG A 331 -20.92 22.44 -14.80
C ARG A 331 -19.85 22.37 -13.69
N PRO A 332 -20.21 22.56 -12.41
CA PRO A 332 -19.25 22.38 -11.31
C PRO A 332 -18.52 21.03 -11.37
N GLY A 333 -17.19 21.07 -11.44
CA GLY A 333 -16.33 19.89 -11.58
C GLY A 333 -16.21 19.32 -13.01
N GLU A 334 -16.96 19.86 -13.98
CA GLU A 334 -16.95 19.43 -15.37
C GLU A 334 -15.99 20.30 -16.21
N THR A 335 -15.23 19.65 -17.08
CA THR A 335 -14.40 20.29 -18.11
C THR A 335 -14.97 19.96 -19.48
N CYS A 336 -15.32 21.00 -20.25
CA CYS A 336 -15.78 20.86 -21.63
C CYS A 336 -14.61 21.02 -22.59
N ILE A 337 -14.42 20.02 -23.43
CA ILE A 337 -13.43 19.96 -24.51
C ILE A 337 -14.11 20.41 -25.79
N LYS A 338 -13.58 21.46 -26.40
CA LYS A 338 -14.02 21.98 -27.69
C LYS A 338 -12.98 21.65 -28.75
N LEU A 339 -13.37 20.93 -29.78
CA LEU A 339 -12.53 20.68 -30.95
C LEU A 339 -12.67 21.85 -31.92
N VAL A 340 -11.55 22.44 -32.33
CA VAL A 340 -11.48 23.65 -33.14
C VAL A 340 -10.41 23.52 -34.23
N ASP A 341 -10.49 24.37 -35.24
CA ASP A 341 -9.51 24.44 -36.32
C ASP A 341 -9.33 25.89 -36.81
N ARG A 342 -8.64 26.09 -37.95
CA ARG A 342 -8.46 27.42 -38.56
C ARG A 342 -9.75 28.18 -38.86
N LYS A 343 -10.84 27.46 -39.12
CA LYS A 343 -12.12 28.02 -39.58
C LYS A 343 -13.16 28.11 -38.46
N HIS A 344 -13.01 27.29 -37.43
CA HIS A 344 -13.98 27.13 -36.35
C HIS A 344 -13.34 27.53 -35.03
N ALA A 345 -13.75 28.68 -34.50
CA ALA A 345 -13.34 29.19 -33.20
C ALA A 345 -14.05 28.48 -32.04
N ASP A 346 -13.66 28.78 -30.81
CA ASP A 346 -14.26 28.25 -29.58
C ASP A 346 -15.74 28.61 -29.39
N SER A 347 -16.22 29.67 -30.04
CA SER A 347 -17.63 30.09 -30.07
C SER A 347 -18.49 29.23 -30.98
N SER A 348 -17.90 28.56 -31.97
CA SER A 348 -18.57 27.66 -32.90
C SER A 348 -17.69 26.43 -33.20
N PRO A 349 -17.43 25.58 -32.19
CA PRO A 349 -16.49 24.47 -32.32
C PRO A 349 -17.02 23.39 -33.27
N LEU A 350 -16.10 22.61 -33.85
CA LEU A 350 -16.41 21.44 -34.66
C LEU A 350 -17.17 20.37 -33.88
N LEU A 351 -16.84 20.22 -32.60
CA LEU A 351 -17.48 19.32 -31.66
C LEU A 351 -17.22 19.81 -30.23
N GLN A 352 -18.17 19.57 -29.32
CA GLN A 352 -17.99 19.78 -27.89
C GLN A 352 -18.35 18.49 -27.13
N ARG A 353 -17.48 18.09 -26.20
CA ARG A 353 -17.72 16.98 -25.28
C ARG A 353 -17.25 17.37 -23.88
N CYS A 354 -18.09 17.16 -22.87
CA CYS A 354 -17.75 17.48 -21.49
C CYS A 354 -17.49 16.20 -20.67
N THR A 355 -16.64 16.31 -19.65
CA THR A 355 -16.23 15.21 -18.77
C THR A 355 -15.94 15.70 -17.36
N TYR A 356 -16.10 14.82 -16.38
CA TYR A 356 -15.66 15.03 -15.00
C TYR A 356 -14.23 14.53 -14.74
N GLY A 357 -13.61 13.89 -15.74
CA GLY A 357 -12.21 13.47 -15.68
C GLY A 357 -11.24 14.64 -15.88
N THR A 358 -9.99 14.44 -15.45
CA THR A 358 -8.90 15.38 -15.68
C THR A 358 -8.49 15.31 -17.16
N VAL A 359 -8.60 16.43 -17.87
CA VAL A 359 -8.22 16.54 -19.28
C VAL A 359 -6.77 16.98 -19.40
N TRP A 360 -5.92 16.15 -20.01
CA TRP A 360 -4.50 16.45 -20.22
C TRP A 360 -4.28 17.15 -21.56
N ALA A 361 -4.54 18.46 -21.63
CA ALA A 361 -4.52 19.19 -22.90
C ALA A 361 -3.16 19.15 -23.63
N SER A 362 -2.04 19.08 -22.90
CA SER A 362 -0.70 18.92 -23.44
C SER A 362 -0.50 17.61 -24.23
N SER A 363 -1.37 16.62 -24.02
CA SER A 363 -1.35 15.36 -24.75
C SER A 363 -2.00 15.42 -26.13
N ALA A 364 -2.66 16.53 -26.49
CA ALA A 364 -3.42 16.61 -27.73
C ALA A 364 -2.50 16.43 -28.95
N ARG A 365 -2.81 15.47 -29.82
CA ARG A 365 -2.05 15.21 -31.05
C ARG A 365 -3.01 15.08 -32.22
N ALA A 366 -3.02 16.06 -33.13
CA ALA A 366 -3.77 15.96 -34.37
C ALA A 366 -3.01 15.12 -35.41
N ASN A 367 -3.72 14.39 -36.26
CA ASN A 367 -3.10 13.73 -37.40
C ASN A 367 -2.73 14.76 -38.48
N PRO A 368 -1.77 14.46 -39.37
CA PRO A 368 -1.35 15.40 -40.41
C PRO A 368 -2.47 15.84 -41.36
N GLN A 369 -3.52 15.03 -41.51
CA GLN A 369 -4.66 15.32 -42.38
C GLN A 369 -5.70 16.25 -41.73
N GLY A 370 -5.61 16.51 -40.42
CA GLY A 370 -6.61 17.30 -39.69
C GLY A 370 -7.99 16.61 -39.61
N THR A 371 -8.03 15.28 -39.68
CA THR A 371 -9.26 14.47 -39.63
C THR A 371 -9.40 13.67 -38.34
N ALA A 372 -8.36 13.62 -37.51
CA ALA A 372 -8.38 12.97 -36.21
C ALA A 372 -7.48 13.70 -35.20
N LEU A 373 -7.82 13.60 -33.91
CA LEU A 373 -7.03 14.10 -32.78
C LEU A 373 -7.14 13.13 -31.60
N ALA A 374 -5.98 12.74 -31.08
CA ALA A 374 -5.85 11.92 -29.88
C ALA A 374 -5.68 12.82 -28.64
N LEU A 375 -6.34 12.47 -27.54
CA LEU A 375 -6.32 13.21 -26.28
C LEU A 375 -6.37 12.24 -25.09
N ALA A 376 -5.58 12.50 -24.05
CA ALA A 376 -5.56 11.70 -22.85
C ALA A 376 -6.50 12.31 -21.80
N VAL A 377 -7.40 11.49 -21.27
CA VAL A 377 -8.38 11.91 -20.24
C VAL A 377 -8.33 10.91 -19.10
N GLN A 378 -8.16 11.41 -17.89
CA GLN A 378 -7.98 10.60 -16.69
C GLN A 378 -9.19 10.75 -15.77
N PRO A 379 -10.18 9.83 -15.83
CA PRO A 379 -11.35 9.89 -14.94
C PRO A 379 -11.02 9.55 -13.49
N MET A 380 -10.00 8.71 -13.25
CA MET A 380 -9.62 8.26 -11.89
C MET A 380 -8.10 8.31 -11.68
N PRO A 381 -7.61 8.38 -10.43
CA PRO A 381 -6.20 8.65 -10.14
C PRO A 381 -5.19 7.67 -10.74
N SER A 382 -5.61 6.45 -11.09
CA SER A 382 -4.75 5.42 -11.66
C SER A 382 -5.34 4.80 -12.91
N TRP A 383 -6.30 5.48 -13.55
CA TRP A 383 -6.97 5.05 -14.75
C TRP A 383 -7.01 6.17 -15.79
N ARG A 384 -6.28 6.03 -16.90
CA ARG A 384 -6.26 7.03 -17.98
C ARG A 384 -6.62 6.46 -19.33
N GLU A 385 -7.65 7.04 -19.93
CA GLU A 385 -8.21 6.68 -21.22
C GLU A 385 -7.58 7.50 -22.35
N LEU A 386 -7.69 6.96 -23.56
CA LEU A 386 -7.35 7.64 -24.80
C LEU A 386 -8.66 8.00 -25.52
N TRP A 387 -8.92 9.29 -25.66
CA TRP A 387 -10.06 9.82 -26.40
C TRP A 387 -9.63 10.13 -27.82
N LEU A 388 -10.35 9.58 -28.80
CA LEU A 388 -10.13 9.80 -30.23
C LEU A 388 -11.26 10.66 -30.80
N PHE A 389 -10.93 11.90 -31.14
CA PHE A 389 -11.80 12.76 -31.94
C PHE A 389 -11.54 12.45 -33.40
N HIS A 390 -12.53 12.05 -34.18
CA HIS A 390 -12.31 11.77 -35.60
C HIS A 390 -13.54 12.02 -36.47
N ARG A 391 -13.32 12.14 -37.77
CA ARG A 391 -14.38 12.32 -38.76
C ARG A 391 -14.92 10.99 -39.24
N VAL A 392 -16.23 10.81 -39.09
CA VAL A 392 -17.00 9.75 -39.76
C VAL A 392 -17.94 10.40 -40.76
N GLY A 393 -17.58 10.27 -42.05
CA GLY A 393 -18.19 11.02 -43.13
C GLY A 393 -18.02 12.54 -42.95
N GLN A 394 -19.12 13.25 -42.79
CA GLN A 394 -19.13 14.71 -42.59
C GLN A 394 -19.29 15.12 -41.11
N ARG A 395 -19.38 14.17 -40.18
CA ARG A 395 -19.58 14.45 -38.75
C ARG A 395 -18.32 14.15 -37.96
N TRP A 396 -18.11 14.93 -36.90
CA TRP A 396 -17.11 14.63 -35.87
C TRP A 396 -17.74 13.78 -34.77
N MET A 397 -16.99 12.79 -34.31
CA MET A 397 -17.35 11.94 -33.18
C MET A 397 -16.19 11.85 -32.19
N VAL A 398 -16.49 11.42 -30.96
CA VAL A 398 -15.48 11.09 -29.94
C VAL A 398 -15.71 9.64 -29.54
N ASP A 399 -14.67 8.83 -29.70
CA ASP A 399 -14.64 7.49 -29.12
C ASP A 399 -13.64 7.44 -27.97
N VAL A 400 -13.93 6.61 -26.97
CA VAL A 400 -13.11 6.43 -25.77
C VAL A 400 -12.50 5.04 -25.80
N VAL A 401 -11.17 4.98 -25.77
CA VAL A 401 -10.41 3.74 -25.66
C VAL A 401 -9.96 3.60 -24.20
N PRO A 402 -10.57 2.69 -23.41
CA PRO A 402 -10.13 2.44 -22.04
C PRO A 402 -8.83 1.61 -22.04
N PRO A 403 -8.02 1.63 -20.97
CA PRO A 403 -6.86 0.74 -20.77
C PRO A 403 -7.19 -0.75 -20.77
N ALA A 404 -8.35 -1.14 -20.24
CA ALA A 404 -8.91 -2.48 -20.31
C ALA A 404 -10.44 -2.39 -20.33
N ASP A 405 -11.10 -3.44 -20.81
CA ASP A 405 -12.56 -3.47 -20.96
C ASP A 405 -13.29 -3.72 -19.64
N ASP A 406 -12.62 -4.37 -18.68
CA ASP A 406 -13.13 -4.76 -17.37
C ASP A 406 -12.25 -4.20 -16.22
N ASP A 407 -12.82 -4.08 -15.02
CA ASP A 407 -12.11 -3.86 -13.74
C ASP A 407 -11.22 -2.57 -13.67
N PRO A 408 -11.80 -1.36 -13.78
CA PRO A 408 -11.05 -0.12 -14.01
C PRO A 408 -10.37 0.43 -12.73
N HIS A 409 -9.37 -0.28 -12.20
CA HIS A 409 -8.65 0.15 -10.98
C HIS A 409 -7.24 0.67 -11.25
N LEU A 410 -6.55 0.13 -12.26
CA LEU A 410 -5.16 0.45 -12.53
C LEU A 410 -4.80 0.20 -14.00
N GLY A 411 -4.54 1.28 -14.73
CA GLY A 411 -4.11 1.19 -16.11
C GLY A 411 -4.08 2.54 -16.82
N TYR A 412 -3.34 2.61 -17.91
CA TYR A 412 -3.36 3.74 -18.82
C TYR A 412 -3.12 3.28 -20.26
N ILE A 413 -3.70 4.01 -21.21
CA ILE A 413 -3.36 3.92 -22.62
C ILE A 413 -2.81 5.26 -23.11
N GLU A 414 -1.85 5.20 -24.04
CA GLU A 414 -1.20 6.35 -24.66
C GLU A 414 -1.30 6.29 -26.16
N PHE A 415 -1.56 7.44 -26.77
CA PHE A 415 -1.24 7.63 -28.17
C PHE A 415 0.27 7.62 -28.38
N ALA A 416 0.74 6.78 -29.30
CA ALA A 416 2.15 6.57 -29.60
C ALA A 416 2.53 6.92 -31.04
N GLY A 417 1.59 7.34 -31.90
CA GLY A 417 1.91 7.78 -33.26
C GLY A 417 0.79 7.57 -34.28
N TRP A 418 0.87 8.30 -35.40
CA TRP A 418 -0.04 8.18 -36.54
C TRP A 418 0.63 7.37 -37.65
N VAL A 419 -0.08 6.41 -38.24
CA VAL A 419 0.42 5.73 -39.44
C VAL A 419 0.03 6.55 -40.68
N PRO A 420 1.00 7.09 -41.45
CA PRO A 420 0.71 8.02 -42.55
C PRO A 420 -0.24 7.44 -43.61
N ARG A 421 -1.17 8.27 -44.10
CA ARG A 421 -2.13 7.93 -45.17
C ARG A 421 -2.95 6.67 -44.89
N SER A 422 -3.21 6.37 -43.62
CA SER A 422 -4.00 5.22 -43.21
C SER A 422 -5.04 5.60 -42.15
N HIS A 423 -5.93 4.66 -41.85
CA HIS A 423 -6.86 4.75 -40.72
C HIS A 423 -6.29 4.12 -39.44
N LEU A 424 -4.97 3.91 -39.36
CA LEU A 424 -4.32 3.24 -38.24
C LEU A 424 -3.59 4.24 -37.34
N MET A 425 -3.57 3.95 -36.04
CA MET A 425 -2.79 4.66 -35.03
C MET A 425 -2.02 3.68 -34.15
N LEU A 426 -0.98 4.18 -33.50
CA LEU A 426 -0.14 3.42 -32.59
C LEU A 426 -0.53 3.76 -31.15
N ALA A 427 -0.58 2.76 -30.28
CA ALA A 427 -0.85 2.96 -28.87
C ALA A 427 0.04 2.09 -27.97
N ALA A 428 0.39 2.62 -26.80
CA ALA A 428 1.00 1.86 -25.71
C ALA A 428 -0.03 1.69 -24.59
N ARG A 429 -0.24 0.45 -24.15
CA ARG A 429 -1.27 0.07 -23.19
C ARG A 429 -0.66 -0.68 -22.03
N GLU A 430 -0.97 -0.21 -20.83
CA GLU A 430 -0.67 -0.90 -19.60
C GLU A 430 -1.89 -0.98 -18.71
N ALA A 431 -2.19 -2.16 -18.18
CA ALA A 431 -3.30 -2.34 -17.26
C ALA A 431 -3.07 -3.53 -16.34
N ARG A 432 -3.76 -3.54 -15.21
CA ARG A 432 -3.94 -4.73 -14.40
C ARG A 432 -5.28 -5.36 -14.73
N VAL A 433 -5.27 -6.58 -15.25
CA VAL A 433 -6.47 -7.33 -15.67
C VAL A 433 -6.44 -8.68 -14.96
N ASP A 434 -7.49 -9.01 -14.21
CA ASP A 434 -7.58 -10.23 -13.39
C ASP A 434 -6.35 -10.47 -12.49
N GLY A 435 -5.83 -9.40 -11.91
CA GLY A 435 -4.63 -9.42 -11.08
C GLY A 435 -3.31 -9.66 -11.84
N ARG A 436 -3.34 -9.73 -13.18
CA ARG A 436 -2.16 -9.86 -14.03
C ARG A 436 -1.80 -8.54 -14.67
N PHE A 437 -0.51 -8.29 -14.79
CA PHE A 437 -0.01 -7.12 -15.49
C PHE A 437 -0.04 -7.37 -17.01
N VAL A 438 -0.66 -6.45 -17.73
CA VAL A 438 -0.69 -6.41 -19.18
C VAL A 438 0.11 -5.20 -19.63
N HIS A 439 1.06 -5.43 -20.53
CA HIS A 439 1.88 -4.40 -21.16
C HIS A 439 1.98 -4.71 -22.65
N ARG A 440 1.44 -3.85 -23.49
CA ARG A 440 1.35 -4.09 -24.94
C ARG A 440 1.53 -2.81 -25.74
N PHE A 441 2.13 -2.96 -26.90
CA PHE A 441 2.16 -1.98 -27.97
C PHE A 441 1.20 -2.44 -29.06
N GLU A 442 0.37 -1.55 -29.57
CA GLU A 442 -0.77 -1.88 -30.42
C GLU A 442 -0.80 -1.01 -31.69
N VAL A 443 -1.25 -1.61 -32.79
CA VAL A 443 -1.67 -0.91 -34.00
C VAL A 443 -3.20 -0.94 -34.04
N LEU A 444 -3.83 0.17 -33.72
CA LEU A 444 -5.28 0.31 -33.60
C LEU A 444 -5.88 0.82 -34.91
N ASP A 445 -7.03 0.27 -35.28
CA ASP A 445 -7.90 0.80 -36.33
C ASP A 445 -8.76 1.94 -35.75
N MET A 446 -8.74 3.12 -36.35
CA MET A 446 -9.46 4.30 -35.84
C MET A 446 -10.98 4.20 -35.94
N ALA A 447 -11.52 3.35 -36.81
CA ALA A 447 -12.97 3.20 -37.00
C ALA A 447 -13.58 2.19 -36.03
N THR A 448 -12.83 1.14 -35.68
CA THR A 448 -13.28 0.06 -34.79
C THR A 448 -12.67 0.12 -33.39
N LEU A 449 -11.57 0.87 -33.24
CA LEU A 449 -10.70 0.91 -32.06
C LEU A 449 -10.07 -0.43 -31.67
N MET A 450 -10.18 -1.44 -32.52
CA MET A 450 -9.61 -2.76 -32.27
C MET A 450 -8.12 -2.80 -32.64
N ALA A 451 -7.34 -3.55 -31.87
CA ALA A 451 -5.96 -3.84 -32.19
C ALA A 451 -5.87 -4.80 -33.39
N THR A 452 -5.36 -4.29 -34.51
CA THR A 452 -5.06 -5.10 -35.71
C THR A 452 -3.80 -5.95 -35.52
N ARG A 453 -2.85 -5.46 -34.72
CA ARG A 453 -1.63 -6.15 -34.29
C ARG A 453 -1.23 -5.66 -32.90
N GLN A 454 -0.58 -6.53 -32.13
CA GLN A 454 -0.04 -6.21 -30.80
C GLN A 454 1.28 -6.94 -30.55
N ALA A 455 2.14 -6.38 -29.71
CA ALA A 455 3.38 -7.00 -29.26
C ALA A 455 3.76 -6.50 -27.85
N ASP A 456 4.70 -7.21 -27.21
CA ASP A 456 5.32 -6.84 -25.94
C ASP A 456 6.42 -5.77 -26.10
N LYS A 457 6.94 -5.57 -27.32
CA LYS A 457 7.96 -4.57 -27.65
C LYS A 457 7.60 -3.78 -28.90
N PRO A 458 7.93 -2.48 -28.98
CA PRO A 458 7.67 -1.65 -30.16
C PRO A 458 8.38 -2.18 -31.42
N SER A 459 9.62 -2.65 -31.26
CA SER A 459 10.47 -3.14 -32.35
C SER A 459 9.91 -4.41 -33.03
N SER A 460 9.06 -5.16 -32.33
CA SER A 460 8.36 -6.33 -32.88
C SER A 460 7.23 -5.95 -33.85
N LEU A 461 6.86 -4.65 -33.94
CA LEU A 461 5.83 -4.14 -34.83
C LEU A 461 6.43 -3.17 -35.86
N SER A 462 6.54 -3.60 -37.12
CA SER A 462 7.20 -2.79 -38.17
C SER A 462 6.56 -1.42 -38.41
N LEU A 463 5.25 -1.27 -38.19
CA LEU A 463 4.59 0.05 -38.27
C LEU A 463 4.92 0.91 -37.06
N PHE A 464 4.96 0.31 -35.87
CA PHE A 464 5.25 1.00 -34.64
C PHE A 464 6.67 1.57 -34.65
N TYR A 465 7.65 0.72 -34.95
CA TYR A 465 9.06 1.12 -35.06
C TYR A 465 9.31 2.27 -36.07
N ARG A 466 8.53 2.34 -37.15
CA ARG A 466 8.72 3.35 -38.21
C ARG A 466 8.00 4.67 -37.95
N HIS A 467 6.92 4.66 -37.16
CA HIS A 467 5.99 5.79 -37.07
C HIS A 467 5.68 6.21 -35.64
N GLU A 468 6.45 5.74 -34.67
CA GLU A 468 6.37 6.21 -33.29
C GLU A 468 6.57 7.74 -33.21
N ASP A 469 5.72 8.39 -32.41
CA ASP A 469 5.78 9.82 -32.16
C ASP A 469 7.00 10.14 -31.29
N ALA A 470 7.81 11.10 -31.73
CA ALA A 470 9.06 11.45 -31.05
C ALA A 470 8.83 12.03 -29.64
N VAL A 471 7.71 12.73 -29.43
CA VAL A 471 7.37 13.28 -28.11
C VAL A 471 6.95 12.15 -27.19
N TRP A 472 6.10 11.23 -27.67
CA TRP A 472 5.77 10.02 -26.91
C TRP A 472 7.03 9.23 -26.53
N LYS A 473 7.91 8.93 -27.49
CA LYS A 473 9.13 8.14 -27.26
C LYS A 473 10.05 8.75 -26.21
N SER A 474 10.16 10.08 -26.16
CA SER A 474 11.03 10.78 -25.22
C SER A 474 10.45 10.94 -23.81
N GLN A 475 9.14 10.72 -23.63
CA GLN A 475 8.42 11.04 -22.39
C GLN A 475 7.68 9.85 -21.76
N THR A 476 7.48 8.77 -22.51
CA THR A 476 6.71 7.62 -22.03
C THR A 476 7.47 6.83 -20.96
N VAL A 477 6.75 6.33 -19.97
CA VAL A 477 7.25 5.37 -18.97
C VAL A 477 6.98 3.92 -19.38
N SER A 478 6.39 3.70 -20.57
CA SER A 478 6.14 2.37 -21.13
C SER A 478 7.40 1.74 -21.73
N LEU A 479 8.40 2.52 -22.15
CA LEU A 479 9.63 1.99 -22.76
C LEU A 479 10.67 1.51 -21.72
N ARG A 480 10.21 1.00 -20.58
CA ARG A 480 11.07 0.53 -19.49
C ARG A 480 11.57 -0.89 -19.77
N GLU A 481 12.86 -1.13 -19.49
CA GLU A 481 13.51 -2.45 -19.61
C GLU A 481 13.32 -3.33 -18.36
#